data_AF-M7NC52-F1
#
_entry.id   AF-M7NC52-F1
#
_cell.length_a   1.000
_cell.length_b   1.000
_cell.length_c   1.000
_cell.angle_alpha   90.00
_cell.angle_beta   90.00
_cell.angle_gamma   90.00
#
_symmetry.space_group_name_H-M   'P 1'
#
loop_
_entity.id
_entity.type
_entity.pdbx_description
1 polymer ?
#
loop_
_entity_poly.entity_id
_entity_poly.type
_entity_poly.pdbx_seq_one_letter_code
_entity_poly.pdbx_strand_id
1 'polypeptide(L)'
;MFKYYSVLVASFLFLGACSQSSDQQNEEIPYAATEAEPVDDRLERINTSAPVEEAEEEEEIIAEEEAIVLTPKEAFAKQYPGAQKIRWSEDDNGYDEASFEMDGEKYRADYTKEGEWVETESSLKYDVLPMAVQEVIEAKYNKEEITEVERVQHPSKGVFYDIEFKKDGKNHDVEIKENGEIIKE
;
A
#
# COMPACT_ATOMS: atom_id res chain seq x y z
N MET A 1 40.49 -9.72 27.03
CA MET A 1 39.66 -9.85 28.25
C MET A 1 38.21 -9.94 27.80
N PHE A 2 37.66 -11.15 27.71
CA PHE A 2 36.27 -11.37 27.29
C PHE A 2 35.34 -11.27 28.49
N LYS A 3 34.39 -10.35 28.47
CA LYS A 3 33.32 -10.25 29.48
C LYS A 3 32.01 -10.75 28.85
N TYR A 4 31.59 -11.93 29.30
CA TYR A 4 30.27 -12.50 29.11
C TYR A 4 29.21 -11.58 29.74
N TYR A 5 28.12 -11.29 29.02
CA TYR A 5 26.89 -10.79 29.61
C TYR A 5 25.75 -11.76 29.30
N SER A 6 25.12 -12.20 30.39
CA SER A 6 24.05 -13.18 30.46
C SER A 6 22.77 -12.73 29.75
N VAL A 7 22.19 -13.65 28.99
CA VAL A 7 20.82 -13.58 28.50
C VAL A 7 19.87 -13.93 29.66
N LEU A 8 18.94 -13.04 29.99
CA LEU A 8 17.78 -13.34 30.84
C LEU A 8 16.54 -13.41 29.96
N VAL A 9 16.06 -14.63 29.69
CA VAL A 9 14.77 -14.88 29.05
C VAL A 9 13.72 -14.92 30.14
N ALA A 10 12.86 -13.90 30.22
CA ALA A 10 11.69 -13.90 31.08
C ALA A 10 10.49 -14.44 30.28
N SER A 11 10.21 -15.73 30.41
CA SER A 11 9.00 -16.35 29.91
C SER A 11 7.81 -15.95 30.80
N PHE A 12 6.94 -15.07 30.30
CA PHE A 12 5.62 -14.84 30.89
C PHE A 12 4.59 -15.75 30.23
N LEU A 13 4.19 -16.79 30.96
CA LEU A 13 2.98 -17.56 30.69
C LEU A 13 1.78 -16.73 31.17
N PHE A 14 0.96 -16.23 30.26
CA PHE A 14 -0.39 -15.77 30.56
C PHE A 14 -1.38 -16.88 30.18
N LEU A 15 -1.93 -17.53 31.20
CA LEU A 15 -3.07 -18.45 31.10
C LEU A 15 -4.29 -17.78 31.76
N GLY A 16 -5.44 -17.92 31.10
CA GLY A 16 -6.77 -17.65 31.66
C GLY A 16 -7.35 -16.29 31.25
N ALA A 17 -8.64 -16.15 30.96
CA ALA A 17 -9.74 -17.08 30.75
C ALA A 17 -10.86 -16.25 30.11
N CYS A 18 -11.64 -16.84 29.21
CA CYS A 18 -12.90 -16.23 28.75
C CYS A 18 -13.86 -16.08 29.93
N SER A 19 -14.50 -14.91 30.04
CA SER A 19 -15.79 -14.79 30.70
C SER A 19 -16.62 -13.75 29.97
N GLN A 20 -17.65 -14.26 29.30
CA GLN A 20 -18.70 -13.50 28.66
C GLN A 20 -19.80 -13.30 29.71
N SER A 21 -20.22 -12.06 29.97
CA SER A 21 -21.47 -11.80 30.69
C SER A 21 -22.25 -10.70 29.98
N SER A 22 -23.46 -11.07 29.59
CA SER A 22 -24.56 -10.23 29.13
C SER A 22 -25.00 -9.23 30.21
N ASP A 23 -25.50 -8.08 29.77
CA ASP A 23 -26.80 -7.51 30.15
C ASP A 23 -26.93 -6.14 29.46
N GLN A 24 -27.82 -6.05 28.46
CA GLN A 24 -29.14 -5.40 28.55
C GLN A 24 -29.03 -3.90 28.79
N GLN A 25 -29.40 -3.06 27.81
CA GLN A 25 -30.69 -2.34 27.82
C GLN A 25 -31.09 -1.96 26.39
N ASN A 26 -32.34 -2.27 26.10
CA ASN A 26 -33.07 -2.10 24.86
C ASN A 26 -33.93 -0.84 25.02
N GLU A 27 -33.76 0.20 24.20
CA GLU A 27 -34.69 1.32 24.11
C GLU A 27 -35.50 1.17 22.81
N GLU A 28 -36.75 0.75 22.99
CA GLU A 28 -37.77 0.61 21.96
C GLU A 28 -38.24 2.00 21.49
N ILE A 29 -38.30 2.19 20.17
CA ILE A 29 -38.99 3.32 19.53
C ILE A 29 -40.31 2.80 18.95
N PRO A 30 -41.48 3.36 19.34
CA PRO A 30 -42.77 2.84 18.89
C PRO A 30 -43.11 3.36 17.49
N TYR A 31 -43.21 2.46 16.52
CA TYR A 31 -43.86 2.76 15.23
C TYR A 31 -45.30 2.28 15.27
N ALA A 32 -46.22 3.24 15.15
CA ALA A 32 -47.65 3.01 15.07
C ALA A 32 -48.00 2.24 13.79
N ALA A 33 -48.67 1.10 13.95
CA ALA A 33 -49.26 0.33 12.86
C ALA A 33 -50.56 1.02 12.39
N THR A 34 -50.61 1.37 11.12
CA THR A 34 -51.83 1.80 10.43
C THR A 34 -52.62 0.57 10.01
N GLU A 35 -53.93 0.65 10.18
CA GLU A 35 -54.92 -0.40 10.00
C GLU A 35 -54.92 -0.98 8.58
N ALA A 36 -55.07 -2.31 8.50
CA ALA A 36 -55.21 -3.08 7.29
C ALA A 36 -56.68 -3.10 6.82
N GLU A 37 -56.89 -2.74 5.55
CA GLU A 37 -58.15 -2.90 4.82
C GLU A 37 -58.31 -4.37 4.33
N PRO A 38 -59.55 -4.83 4.09
CA PRO A 38 -59.87 -6.26 3.98
C PRO A 38 -59.52 -6.90 2.63
N VAL A 39 -59.22 -8.20 2.74
CA VAL A 39 -58.92 -9.17 1.67
C VAL A 39 -60.15 -9.40 0.78
N ASP A 40 -60.06 -9.04 -0.50
CA ASP A 40 -60.97 -9.52 -1.55
C ASP A 40 -60.33 -10.72 -2.26
N ASP A 41 -60.91 -11.88 -1.99
CA ASP A 41 -60.62 -13.18 -2.58
C ASP A 41 -61.25 -13.27 -3.98
N ARG A 42 -60.46 -12.96 -5.01
CA ARG A 42 -60.73 -13.38 -6.39
C ARG A 42 -59.58 -14.22 -6.94
N LEU A 43 -59.72 -15.52 -6.74
CA LEU A 43 -59.05 -16.59 -7.47
C LEU A 43 -59.24 -16.45 -8.99
N GLU A 44 -58.26 -15.84 -9.66
CA GLU A 44 -58.07 -16.04 -11.11
C GLU A 44 -56.81 -16.88 -11.36
N ARG A 45 -57.09 -18.19 -11.49
CA ARG A 45 -56.41 -19.21 -12.30
C ARG A 45 -55.04 -18.81 -12.87
N ILE A 46 -53.97 -19.21 -12.19
CA ILE A 46 -52.67 -19.42 -12.83
C ILE A 46 -52.74 -20.69 -13.69
N ASN A 47 -52.88 -20.51 -15.00
CA ASN A 47 -52.53 -21.54 -15.97
C ASN A 47 -51.71 -20.91 -17.09
N THR A 48 -50.42 -20.75 -16.83
CA THR A 48 -49.39 -20.86 -17.87
C THR A 48 -48.14 -21.38 -17.19
N SER A 49 -47.84 -22.66 -17.43
CA SER A 49 -46.49 -23.20 -17.38
C SER A 49 -45.64 -22.38 -18.35
N ALA A 50 -44.97 -21.35 -17.85
CA ALA A 50 -43.82 -20.77 -18.50
C ALA A 50 -42.62 -21.66 -18.14
N PRO A 51 -41.84 -22.12 -19.14
CA PRO A 51 -40.67 -22.94 -18.89
C PRO A 51 -39.63 -22.13 -18.12
N VAL A 52 -39.00 -22.87 -17.20
CA VAL A 52 -37.82 -22.53 -16.44
C VAL A 52 -36.68 -22.24 -17.43
N GLU A 53 -36.47 -20.97 -17.76
CA GLU A 53 -35.34 -20.49 -18.59
C GLU A 53 -34.95 -19.06 -18.17
N GLU A 54 -35.01 -18.78 -16.87
CA GLU A 54 -34.60 -17.49 -16.27
C GLU A 54 -33.77 -17.76 -15.00
N ALA A 55 -32.95 -18.81 -15.05
CA ALA A 55 -31.96 -19.14 -14.02
C ALA A 55 -30.59 -19.48 -14.65
N GLU A 56 -30.51 -19.58 -15.98
CA GLU A 56 -29.25 -19.85 -16.68
C GLU A 56 -28.52 -18.55 -17.10
N GLU A 57 -29.20 -17.39 -17.11
CA GLU A 57 -28.52 -16.08 -17.27
C GLU A 57 -27.81 -15.61 -16.00
N GLU A 58 -28.12 -16.17 -14.82
CA GLU A 58 -27.42 -15.84 -13.56
C GLU A 58 -26.16 -16.69 -13.31
N GLU A 59 -25.93 -17.77 -14.07
CA GLU A 59 -24.70 -18.58 -14.00
C GLU A 59 -23.62 -18.18 -15.03
N GLU A 60 -23.88 -17.18 -15.89
CA GLU A 60 -22.86 -16.51 -16.71
C GLU A 60 -22.31 -15.23 -16.04
N ILE A 61 -22.35 -15.14 -14.70
CA ILE A 61 -21.80 -14.01 -13.94
C ILE A 61 -20.49 -14.39 -13.22
N ILE A 62 -19.84 -15.50 -13.60
CA ILE A 62 -18.72 -16.10 -12.83
C ILE A 62 -17.46 -16.37 -13.68
N ALA A 63 -17.18 -15.56 -14.70
CA ALA A 63 -15.98 -15.78 -15.52
C ALA A 63 -15.30 -14.52 -16.07
N GLU A 64 -15.42 -13.36 -15.40
CA GLU A 64 -14.41 -12.31 -15.51
C GLU A 64 -14.54 -11.40 -14.29
N GLU A 65 -13.92 -11.81 -13.19
CA GLU A 65 -13.47 -10.86 -12.16
C GLU A 65 -12.43 -9.97 -12.87
N GLU A 66 -12.90 -8.95 -13.61
CA GLU A 66 -12.03 -7.91 -14.14
C GLU A 66 -11.24 -7.37 -12.95
N ALA A 67 -9.95 -7.67 -12.91
CA ALA A 67 -9.05 -7.10 -11.93
C ALA A 67 -9.26 -5.59 -11.98
N ILE A 68 -9.78 -5.01 -10.89
CA ILE A 68 -10.11 -3.59 -10.84
C ILE A 68 -8.82 -2.81 -11.12
N VAL A 69 -8.68 -2.31 -12.35
CA VAL A 69 -7.57 -1.44 -12.75
C VAL A 69 -7.83 -0.08 -12.14
N LEU A 70 -7.02 0.28 -11.15
CA LEU A 70 -7.09 1.60 -10.54
C LEU A 70 -6.37 2.58 -11.45
N THR A 71 -6.91 3.78 -11.63
CA THR A 71 -6.12 4.88 -12.19
C THR A 71 -4.94 5.21 -11.26
N PRO A 72 -3.86 5.84 -11.76
CA PRO A 72 -2.73 6.29 -10.93
C PRO A 72 -3.15 7.06 -9.68
N LYS A 73 -4.15 7.92 -9.82
CA LYS A 73 -4.67 8.74 -8.71
C LYS A 73 -5.43 7.92 -7.67
N GLU A 74 -6.16 6.89 -8.09
CA GLU A 74 -6.88 5.99 -7.18
C GLU A 74 -5.91 5.04 -6.47
N ALA A 75 -4.93 4.49 -7.20
CA ALA A 75 -3.85 3.69 -6.64
C ALA A 75 -3.08 4.49 -5.58
N PHE A 76 -2.68 5.72 -5.92
CA PHE A 76 -2.03 6.65 -5.00
C PHE A 76 -2.87 6.96 -3.76
N ALA A 77 -4.15 7.31 -3.92
CA ALA A 77 -5.02 7.65 -2.79
C ALA A 77 -5.22 6.47 -1.84
N LYS A 78 -5.25 5.24 -2.37
CA LYS A 78 -5.30 4.00 -1.60
C LYS A 78 -3.98 3.74 -0.86
N GLN A 79 -2.84 3.97 -1.51
CA GLN A 79 -1.51 3.74 -0.95
C GLN A 79 -1.14 4.79 0.12
N TYR A 80 -1.56 6.04 -0.06
CA TYR A 80 -1.16 7.18 0.77
C TYR A 80 -2.38 7.99 1.29
N PRO A 81 -3.25 7.42 2.14
CA PRO A 81 -4.48 8.07 2.61
C PRO A 81 -4.25 9.34 3.47
N GLY A 82 -3.01 9.61 3.89
CA GLY A 82 -2.60 10.79 4.66
C GLY A 82 -1.76 11.82 3.88
N ALA A 83 -1.56 11.63 2.57
CA ALA A 83 -0.74 12.52 1.76
C ALA A 83 -1.33 13.95 1.69
N GLN A 84 -0.44 14.94 1.75
CA GLN A 84 -0.76 16.35 1.68
C GLN A 84 0.03 17.02 0.55
N LYS A 85 -0.41 18.21 0.12
CA LYS A 85 0.25 19.03 -0.91
C LYS A 85 0.59 18.28 -2.22
N ILE A 86 -0.30 17.38 -2.62
CA ILE A 86 -0.10 16.49 -3.78
C ILE A 86 -0.06 17.31 -5.08
N ARG A 87 0.95 17.06 -5.91
CA ARG A 87 1.12 17.59 -7.27
C ARG A 87 1.40 16.43 -8.21
N TRP A 88 0.81 16.48 -9.39
CA TRP A 88 0.98 15.45 -10.41
C TRP A 88 1.75 16.01 -11.61
N SER A 89 2.67 15.22 -12.12
CA SER A 89 3.44 15.44 -13.35
C SER A 89 3.62 14.12 -14.10
N GLU A 90 4.02 14.20 -15.36
CA GLU A 90 4.62 13.06 -16.06
C GLU A 90 6.14 13.19 -15.93
N ASP A 91 6.83 12.12 -15.53
CA ASP A 91 8.30 12.08 -15.46
C ASP A 91 8.92 11.87 -16.84
N ASP A 92 10.25 11.89 -16.93
CA ASP A 92 10.96 11.69 -18.19
C ASP A 92 10.82 10.26 -18.75
N ASN A 93 10.35 9.29 -17.95
CA ASN A 93 10.09 7.91 -18.34
C ASN A 93 8.63 7.68 -18.78
N GLY A 94 7.76 8.69 -18.67
CA GLY A 94 6.35 8.63 -19.03
C GLY A 94 5.42 8.14 -17.90
N TYR A 95 5.93 7.97 -16.69
CA TYR A 95 5.15 7.61 -15.50
C TYR A 95 4.36 8.82 -14.99
N ASP A 96 3.19 8.57 -14.41
CA ASP A 96 2.46 9.58 -13.66
C ASP A 96 3.06 9.67 -12.25
N GLU A 97 3.81 10.74 -12.00
CA GLU A 97 4.49 11.02 -10.74
C GLU A 97 3.59 11.85 -9.82
N ALA A 98 3.38 11.38 -8.59
CA ALA A 98 2.82 12.17 -7.50
C ALA A 98 3.94 12.69 -6.60
N SER A 99 4.13 14.01 -6.56
CA SER A 99 4.94 14.68 -5.53
C SER A 99 4.05 15.11 -4.36
N PHE A 100 4.38 14.70 -3.14
CA PHE A 100 3.52 14.92 -1.97
C PHE A 100 4.32 15.05 -0.66
N GLU A 101 3.65 15.47 0.40
CA GLU A 101 4.18 15.47 1.76
C GLU A 101 3.41 14.50 2.66
N MET A 102 4.12 13.76 3.50
CA MET A 102 3.57 12.88 4.53
C MET A 102 4.50 12.89 5.75
N ASP A 103 3.96 12.99 6.96
CA ASP A 103 4.73 13.09 8.21
C ASP A 103 5.82 14.18 8.23
N GLY A 104 5.62 15.25 7.46
CA GLY A 104 6.56 16.38 7.35
C GLY A 104 7.72 16.14 6.37
N GLU A 105 7.75 15.00 5.69
CA GLU A 105 8.73 14.65 4.67
C GLU A 105 8.13 14.71 3.27
N LYS A 106 8.98 14.92 2.26
CA LYS A 106 8.58 14.97 0.85
C LYS A 106 8.88 13.63 0.18
N TYR A 107 7.95 13.22 -0.66
CA TYR A 107 8.01 11.98 -1.42
C TYR A 107 7.66 12.22 -2.88
N ARG A 108 8.17 11.36 -3.76
CA ARG A 108 7.75 11.20 -5.15
C ARG A 108 7.32 9.75 -5.32
N ALA A 109 6.16 9.50 -5.92
CA ALA A 109 5.66 8.15 -6.17
C ALA A 109 5.19 8.02 -7.61
N ASP A 110 5.75 7.05 -8.30
CA ASP A 110 5.54 6.85 -9.73
C ASP A 110 4.57 5.70 -10.00
N TYR A 111 3.73 5.91 -11.00
CA TYR A 111 2.74 4.94 -11.44
C TYR A 111 2.77 4.81 -12.96
N THR A 112 2.54 3.60 -13.47
CA THR A 112 2.22 3.38 -14.88
C THR A 112 0.89 4.04 -15.23
N LYS A 113 0.55 4.17 -16.53
CA LYS A 113 -0.75 4.75 -16.92
C LYS A 113 -1.94 3.90 -16.49
N GLU A 114 -1.71 2.62 -16.26
CA GLU A 114 -2.65 1.62 -15.73
C GLU A 114 -2.70 1.63 -14.19
N GLY A 115 -2.00 2.55 -13.53
CA GLY A 115 -2.00 2.73 -12.07
C GLY A 115 -1.23 1.67 -11.30
N GLU A 116 -0.36 0.91 -11.96
CA GLU A 116 0.59 0.03 -11.28
C GLU A 116 1.67 0.87 -10.60
N TRP A 117 1.96 0.58 -9.33
CA TRP A 117 2.99 1.28 -8.58
C TRP A 117 4.39 0.88 -9.09
N VAL A 118 5.18 1.88 -9.48
CA VAL A 118 6.56 1.71 -9.98
C VAL A 118 7.52 1.84 -8.82
N GLU A 119 7.55 2.99 -8.14
CA GLU A 119 8.38 3.20 -6.96
C GLU A 119 7.94 4.39 -6.10
N THR A 120 8.58 4.56 -4.95
CA THR A 120 8.44 5.76 -4.12
C THR A 120 9.78 6.14 -3.51
N GLU A 121 10.14 7.40 -3.73
CA GLU A 121 11.44 7.96 -3.42
C GLU A 121 11.32 9.08 -2.40
N SER A 122 12.36 9.22 -1.59
CA SER A 122 12.55 10.35 -0.67
C SER A 122 14.02 10.67 -0.55
N SER A 123 14.38 11.93 -0.76
CA SER A 123 15.77 12.38 -0.64
C SER A 123 16.25 12.32 0.81
N LEU A 124 17.48 11.85 1.00
CA LEU A 124 18.14 11.70 2.29
C LEU A 124 19.42 12.53 2.35
N LYS A 125 19.90 12.75 3.58
CA LYS A 125 21.28 13.17 3.80
C LYS A 125 22.15 11.92 3.89
N TYR A 126 23.38 11.99 3.37
CA TYR A 126 24.36 10.90 3.48
C TYR A 126 24.47 10.34 4.90
N ASP A 127 24.55 11.20 5.91
CA ASP A 127 24.78 10.76 7.29
C ASP A 127 23.59 10.00 7.91
N VAL A 128 22.45 9.92 7.20
CA VAL A 128 21.25 9.14 7.59
C VAL A 128 21.29 7.72 6.98
N LEU A 129 22.17 7.45 6.01
CA LEU A 129 22.28 6.13 5.38
C LEU A 129 22.67 5.05 6.40
N PRO A 130 22.25 3.79 6.19
CA PRO A 130 22.74 2.67 6.98
C PRO A 130 24.27 2.58 6.93
N MET A 131 24.89 2.19 8.05
CA MET A 131 26.35 2.10 8.13
C MET A 131 26.97 1.25 7.03
N ALA A 132 26.35 0.12 6.68
CA ALA A 132 26.86 -0.76 5.63
C ALA A 132 26.88 -0.08 4.24
N VAL A 133 25.90 0.80 3.95
CA VAL A 133 25.87 1.58 2.72
C VAL A 133 26.99 2.63 2.74
N GLN A 134 27.17 3.33 3.86
CA GLN A 134 28.26 4.30 4.02
C GLN A 134 29.64 3.64 3.83
N GLU A 135 29.85 2.45 4.41
CA GLU A 135 31.09 1.69 4.25
C GLU A 135 31.38 1.32 2.80
N VAL A 136 30.36 0.96 2.01
CA VAL A 136 30.51 0.68 0.57
C VAL A 136 30.92 1.95 -0.18
N ILE A 137 30.27 3.08 0.14
CA ILE A 137 30.57 4.37 -0.48
C ILE A 137 32.01 4.77 -0.20
N GLU A 138 32.44 4.73 1.07
CA GLU A 138 33.81 5.09 1.47
C GLU A 138 34.88 4.17 0.89
N ALA A 139 34.56 2.89 0.65
CA ALA A 139 35.49 1.93 0.10
C ALA A 139 35.67 2.05 -1.43
N LYS A 140 34.64 2.49 -2.16
CA LYS A 140 34.59 2.38 -3.63
C LYS A 140 34.41 3.70 -4.36
N TYR A 141 33.87 4.73 -3.71
CA TYR A 141 33.47 5.99 -4.34
C TYR A 141 34.00 7.19 -3.56
N ASN A 142 33.93 8.37 -4.17
CA ASN A 142 34.26 9.62 -3.49
C ASN A 142 32.99 10.26 -2.94
N LYS A 143 32.86 10.34 -1.60
CA LYS A 143 31.73 11.02 -0.94
C LYS A 143 31.57 12.48 -1.40
N GLU A 144 32.67 13.15 -1.77
CA GLU A 144 32.63 14.54 -2.25
C GLU A 144 31.97 14.69 -3.64
N GLU A 145 31.83 13.59 -4.38
CA GLU A 145 31.19 13.58 -5.71
C GLU A 145 29.69 13.31 -5.63
N ILE A 146 29.13 12.99 -4.46
CA ILE A 146 27.69 12.72 -4.31
C ILE A 146 26.89 13.99 -4.65
N THR A 147 25.97 13.87 -5.59
CA THR A 147 25.02 14.92 -5.98
C THR A 147 23.63 14.69 -5.39
N GLU A 148 23.24 13.42 -5.24
CA GLU A 148 21.92 13.04 -4.71
C GLU A 148 22.00 11.72 -3.94
N VAL A 149 21.12 11.59 -2.93
CA VAL A 149 20.95 10.36 -2.15
C VAL A 149 19.46 10.19 -1.92
N GLU A 150 18.90 9.07 -2.35
CA GLU A 150 17.48 8.78 -2.18
C GLU A 150 17.28 7.42 -1.52
N ARG A 151 16.24 7.31 -0.69
CA ARG A 151 15.68 6.01 -0.30
C ARG A 151 14.57 5.68 -1.27
N VAL A 152 14.67 4.52 -1.90
CA VAL A 152 13.72 4.03 -2.89
C VAL A 152 12.98 2.82 -2.34
N GLN A 153 11.67 2.81 -2.51
CA GLN A 153 10.79 1.66 -2.27
C GLN A 153 10.27 1.18 -3.62
N HIS A 154 10.48 -0.10 -3.92
CA HIS A 154 10.15 -0.66 -5.23
C HIS A 154 9.48 -2.04 -5.06
N PRO A 155 8.49 -2.42 -5.91
CA PRO A 155 7.70 -3.63 -5.75
C PRO A 155 8.53 -4.93 -5.79
N SER A 156 9.44 -5.08 -6.76
CA SER A 156 10.28 -6.30 -6.88
C SER A 156 11.59 -6.22 -6.11
N LYS A 157 12.27 -5.06 -6.10
CA LYS A 157 13.54 -4.89 -5.42
C LYS A 157 13.37 -4.74 -3.89
N GLY A 158 12.23 -4.29 -3.39
CA GLY A 158 12.08 -3.86 -1.99
C GLY A 158 12.77 -2.52 -1.74
N VAL A 159 13.24 -2.27 -0.52
CA VAL A 159 13.94 -1.02 -0.17
C VAL A 159 15.40 -1.07 -0.65
N PHE A 160 15.89 0.04 -1.19
CA PHE A 160 17.30 0.30 -1.48
C PHE A 160 17.58 1.80 -1.41
N TYR A 161 18.84 2.16 -1.61
CA TYR A 161 19.32 3.53 -1.68
C TYR A 161 19.89 3.76 -3.06
N ASP A 162 19.46 4.82 -3.73
CA ASP A 162 20.07 5.29 -4.97
C ASP A 162 20.99 6.47 -4.64
N ILE A 163 22.22 6.42 -5.15
CA ILE A 163 23.26 7.42 -4.89
C ILE A 163 23.82 7.87 -6.22
N GLU A 164 23.54 9.12 -6.57
CA GLU A 164 24.08 9.77 -7.76
C GLU A 164 25.45 10.38 -7.42
N PHE A 165 26.44 10.09 -8.25
CA PHE A 165 27.78 10.67 -8.21
C PHE A 165 28.09 11.48 -9.46
N LYS A 166 28.79 12.60 -9.28
CA LYS A 166 29.36 13.39 -10.37
C LYS A 166 30.75 12.89 -10.75
N LYS A 167 30.83 12.04 -11.77
CA LYS A 167 32.09 11.49 -12.29
C LYS A 167 32.37 11.98 -13.70
N ASP A 168 33.55 12.58 -13.92
CA ASP A 168 33.97 13.12 -15.22
C ASP A 168 32.94 14.09 -15.86
N GLY A 169 32.24 14.86 -15.02
CA GLY A 169 31.21 15.81 -15.44
C GLY A 169 29.86 15.18 -15.81
N LYS A 170 29.70 13.87 -15.65
CA LYS A 170 28.45 13.13 -15.87
C LYS A 170 27.91 12.56 -14.56
N ASN A 171 26.62 12.27 -14.55
CA ASN A 171 25.96 11.62 -13.42
C ASN A 171 26.12 10.10 -13.58
N HIS A 172 26.30 9.41 -12.45
CA HIS A 172 26.46 7.97 -12.37
C HIS A 172 25.80 7.48 -11.09
N ASP A 173 24.80 6.62 -11.25
CA ASP A 173 23.94 6.14 -10.18
C ASP A 173 24.38 4.76 -9.70
N VAL A 174 24.28 4.54 -8.40
CA VAL A 174 24.58 3.26 -7.76
C VAL A 174 23.45 2.91 -6.81
N GLU A 175 22.82 1.76 -7.07
CA GLU A 175 21.76 1.24 -6.21
C GLU A 175 22.36 0.27 -5.18
N ILE A 176 22.14 0.52 -3.88
CA ILE A 176 22.72 -0.26 -2.77
C ILE A 176 21.61 -0.67 -1.79
N LYS A 177 21.58 -1.95 -1.40
CA LYS A 177 20.71 -2.46 -0.33
C LYS A 177 21.17 -2.02 1.05
N GLU A 178 20.26 -2.05 2.01
CA GLU A 178 20.53 -1.70 3.41
C GLU A 178 21.70 -2.47 4.03
N ASN A 179 21.96 -3.71 3.58
CA ASN A 179 23.07 -4.55 4.01
C ASN A 179 24.40 -4.25 3.30
N GLY A 180 24.48 -3.26 2.41
CA GLY A 180 25.66 -2.92 1.61
C GLY A 180 25.81 -3.72 0.30
N GLU A 181 24.85 -4.55 -0.08
CA GLU A 181 24.88 -5.22 -1.38
C GLU A 181 24.59 -4.23 -2.51
N ILE A 182 25.51 -4.12 -3.47
CA ILE A 182 25.31 -3.31 -4.68
C ILE A 182 24.45 -4.11 -5.66
N ILE A 183 23.35 -3.53 -6.11
CA ILE A 183 22.42 -4.17 -7.06
C ILE A 183 22.47 -3.57 -8.46
N LYS A 184 23.08 -2.39 -8.63
CA LYS A 184 23.30 -1.73 -9.94
C LYS A 184 24.43 -0.68 -9.86
N GLU A 185 25.18 -0.54 -10.96
CA GLU A 185 26.19 0.49 -11.26
C GLU A 185 26.07 0.89 -12.75
#